data_AF-A0A8S9M291-F1
#
_entry.id   AF-A0A8S9M291-F1
#
_cell.length_a   1.000
_cell.length_b   1.000
_cell.length_c   1.000
_cell.angle_alpha   90.00
_cell.angle_beta   90.00
_cell.angle_gamma   90.00
#
_symmetry.space_group_name_H-M   'P 1'
#
loop_
_entity.id
_entity.type
_entity.pdbx_description
1 polymer ?
#
loop_
_entity_poly.entity_id
_entity_poly.type
_entity_poly.pdbx_seq_one_letter_code
_entity_poly.pdbx_strand_id
1 'polypeptide(L)'
;MSLRVCPSSLFYLRPLHLFTSSAKFPFYPSLRREFRLVPSRSSSSSSFRLMDSSAASSPTPVTASETDSLGEETQSQTDEGDKIKRKLEEFNWDHSFVKELPGDPRSDVISRKVLHACYSKVSPSLQVDDPRLVSWSKSVAELLDLHPKEFERLDFPLLLSGAKPLPGAMPYAQCYGGHQFGRWAGQLGDGRAITLGEVLNSKGERWELQLKGAGRTPYSRFSDGLAVLRSSIREFLCSEAMHCLGIPTTRALCLLTTGQGVIRDMFYDGNAKEEPGAIVCRVSQSFIRFGSYQIHASRGKEDLEIVGKLADYAIRHHFPRIEKSMNRSDGLSFKTGDDDDDSVLDLTSNKYAGNFPNEVFIKMLHETPFKSLMILGLGVQRPV
;
A
#
# COMPACT_ATOMS: atom_id res chain seq x y z
N MET A 1 25.83 9.15 10.68
CA MET A 1 26.44 10.27 9.91
C MET A 1 25.30 11.17 9.47
N SER A 2 25.18 12.37 10.03
CA SER A 2 23.95 13.17 9.92
C SER A 2 24.04 14.20 8.79
N LEU A 3 23.19 14.09 7.78
CA LEU A 3 23.06 15.07 6.71
C LEU A 3 21.97 16.09 7.08
N ARG A 4 22.40 17.34 7.35
CA ARG A 4 21.49 18.50 7.37
C ARG A 4 21.27 18.96 5.93
N VAL A 5 20.06 19.38 5.59
CA VAL A 5 19.73 20.05 4.33
C VAL A 5 19.25 21.45 4.65
N CYS A 6 19.92 22.47 4.12
CA CYS A 6 19.44 23.86 4.14
C CYS A 6 18.72 24.20 2.82
N PRO A 7 17.79 25.17 2.82
CA PRO A 7 16.80 25.29 1.74
C PRO A 7 17.16 26.29 0.63
N SER A 8 16.45 26.13 -0.49
CA SER A 8 15.99 27.17 -1.42
C SER A 8 16.98 28.17 -2.03
N SER A 9 17.16 28.08 -3.35
CA SER A 9 17.50 29.21 -4.23
C SER A 9 16.71 29.10 -5.54
N LEU A 10 15.92 30.11 -5.89
CA LEU A 10 15.19 30.13 -7.17
C LEU A 10 16.16 30.35 -8.34
N PHE A 11 15.96 29.63 -9.45
CA PHE A 11 16.38 30.10 -10.76
C PHE A 11 15.31 29.81 -11.82
N TYR A 12 14.80 30.89 -12.42
CA TYR A 12 13.96 30.88 -13.62
C TYR A 12 14.88 30.89 -14.85
N LEU A 13 14.63 30.07 -15.86
CA LEU A 13 15.12 30.31 -17.24
C LEU A 13 14.20 29.64 -18.28
N ARG A 14 14.24 30.15 -19.52
CA ARG A 14 13.30 29.81 -20.60
C ARG A 14 13.75 28.60 -21.44
N PRO A 15 12.83 27.91 -22.14
CA PRO A 15 13.15 26.80 -23.03
C PRO A 15 13.86 27.27 -24.32
N LEU A 16 14.64 26.37 -24.92
CA LEU A 16 15.20 26.50 -26.27
C LEU A 16 14.99 25.22 -27.08
N HIS A 17 15.03 25.36 -28.40
CA HIS A 17 14.56 24.36 -29.35
C HIS A 17 15.51 23.18 -29.60
N LEU A 18 14.91 22.11 -30.10
CA LEU A 18 15.53 20.96 -30.77
C LEU A 18 16.71 21.34 -31.67
N PHE A 19 17.81 20.60 -31.56
CA PHE A 19 18.66 20.26 -32.71
C PHE A 19 19.13 18.81 -32.61
N THR A 20 19.23 18.15 -33.77
CA THR A 20 19.64 16.74 -33.90
C THR A 20 21.14 16.63 -34.15
N SER A 21 21.80 15.67 -33.47
CA SER A 21 23.12 15.18 -33.89
C SER A 21 23.34 13.76 -33.36
N SER A 22 24.04 12.94 -34.14
CA SER A 22 24.34 11.53 -33.80
C SER A 22 25.76 11.43 -33.25
N ALA A 23 25.89 11.15 -31.95
CA ALA A 23 27.17 10.97 -31.28
C ALA A 23 27.46 9.48 -31.04
N LYS A 24 28.52 8.96 -31.67
CA LYS A 24 29.02 7.59 -31.45
C LYS A 24 29.84 7.55 -30.15
N PHE A 25 29.45 6.71 -29.19
CA PHE A 25 30.23 6.49 -27.97
C PHE A 25 31.47 5.61 -28.25
N PRO A 26 32.69 6.03 -27.90
CA PRO A 26 33.86 5.17 -27.93
C PRO A 26 33.88 4.23 -26.70
N PHE A 27 34.22 2.97 -26.94
CA PHE A 27 34.39 1.96 -25.90
C PHE A 27 35.72 2.20 -25.14
N TYR A 28 35.69 2.16 -23.80
CA TYR A 28 36.91 2.14 -22.97
C TYR A 28 36.98 0.82 -22.17
N PRO A 29 38.09 0.07 -22.21
CA PRO A 29 38.21 -1.22 -21.54
C PRO A 29 38.42 -1.09 -20.02
N SER A 30 38.07 -2.15 -19.30
CA SER A 30 38.08 -2.19 -17.83
C SER A 30 39.49 -2.30 -17.24
N LEU A 31 39.84 -1.39 -16.32
CA LEU A 31 40.97 -1.57 -15.42
C LEU A 31 40.58 -2.50 -14.28
N ARG A 32 41.21 -3.68 -14.20
CA ARG A 32 41.19 -4.52 -12.99
C ARG A 32 41.87 -3.75 -11.85
N ARG A 33 41.30 -3.83 -10.65
CA ARG A 33 41.99 -3.45 -9.40
C ARG A 33 42.02 -4.66 -8.48
N GLU A 34 43.21 -5.19 -8.23
CA GLU A 34 43.40 -6.34 -7.35
C GLU A 34 43.16 -5.95 -5.89
N PHE A 35 42.48 -6.83 -5.15
CA PHE A 35 42.40 -6.75 -3.68
C PHE A 35 43.24 -7.87 -3.08
N ARG A 36 44.29 -7.50 -2.34
CA ARG A 36 45.07 -8.46 -1.54
C ARG A 36 44.23 -8.95 -0.37
N LEU A 37 44.15 -10.27 -0.22
CA LEU A 37 43.67 -10.92 0.99
C LEU A 37 44.73 -10.85 2.09
N VAL A 38 44.30 -10.70 3.34
CA VAL A 38 45.15 -10.80 4.55
C VAL A 38 44.58 -11.93 5.41
N PRO A 39 45.36 -12.98 5.74
CA PRO A 39 44.89 -14.08 6.56
C PRO A 39 45.02 -13.78 8.07
N SER A 40 44.01 -14.17 8.85
CA SER A 40 44.13 -14.33 10.31
C SER A 40 44.15 -15.82 10.67
N ARG A 41 44.77 -16.17 11.81
CA ARG A 41 45.14 -17.55 12.17
C ARG A 41 44.08 -18.27 13.00
N SER A 42 44.11 -19.60 12.92
CA SER A 42 43.39 -20.52 13.79
C SER A 42 44.20 -20.94 15.03
N SER A 43 43.50 -21.14 16.15
CA SER A 43 43.89 -21.94 17.32
C SER A 43 42.65 -22.03 18.24
N SER A 44 41.90 -23.13 18.27
CA SER A 44 42.18 -24.41 18.95
C SER A 44 41.89 -24.38 20.46
N SER A 45 40.64 -24.69 20.81
CA SER A 45 40.20 -25.49 21.98
C SER A 45 41.03 -25.49 23.28
N SER A 46 40.38 -25.12 24.37
CA SER A 46 40.44 -25.91 25.61
C SER A 46 39.08 -25.88 26.31
N SER A 47 38.82 -26.88 27.17
CA SER A 47 37.57 -27.03 27.94
C SER A 47 37.96 -27.36 29.38
N PHE A 48 37.30 -26.76 30.38
CA PHE A 48 36.85 -27.51 31.58
C PHE A 48 35.97 -26.72 32.58
N ARG A 49 34.99 -27.46 33.12
CA ARG A 49 34.48 -27.48 34.51
C ARG A 49 33.47 -26.43 35.00
N LEU A 50 32.55 -26.94 35.82
CA LEU A 50 31.51 -26.26 36.61
C LEU A 50 31.99 -26.01 38.04
N MET A 51 31.47 -24.94 38.68
CA MET A 51 30.98 -24.80 40.07
C MET A 51 30.75 -23.28 40.30
N ASP A 52 29.57 -22.75 40.64
CA ASP A 52 28.60 -23.01 41.73
C ASP A 52 28.87 -22.17 43.00
N SER A 53 27.88 -22.02 43.89
CA SER A 53 27.83 -21.27 45.17
C SER A 53 27.58 -19.74 45.16
N SER A 54 26.28 -19.39 45.06
CA SER A 54 25.47 -18.70 46.09
C SER A 54 25.94 -17.43 46.85
N ALA A 55 24.96 -16.54 47.07
CA ALA A 55 24.75 -15.64 48.22
C ALA A 55 25.64 -14.37 48.36
N ALA A 56 25.27 -13.34 49.15
CA ALA A 56 23.97 -12.67 49.40
C ALA A 56 24.20 -11.51 50.40
N SER A 57 23.75 -10.28 50.10
CA SER A 57 23.42 -9.26 51.13
C SER A 57 22.91 -7.94 50.52
N SER A 58 21.75 -7.46 50.98
CA SER A 58 21.45 -6.02 51.10
C SER A 58 21.77 -5.57 52.55
N PRO A 59 21.97 -4.26 52.80
CA PRO A 59 20.81 -3.49 53.30
C PRO A 59 20.79 -2.00 52.89
N THR A 60 19.64 -1.37 53.16
CA THR A 60 19.40 0.09 53.26
C THR A 60 19.03 0.42 54.73
N PRO A 61 18.54 1.61 55.15
CA PRO A 61 18.45 2.95 54.53
C PRO A 61 18.99 4.11 55.43
N VAL A 62 18.99 5.34 54.92
CA VAL A 62 18.93 6.60 55.72
C VAL A 62 18.06 7.63 54.96
N THR A 63 17.54 8.68 55.60
CA THR A 63 16.53 9.62 55.04
C THR A 63 16.71 11.04 55.60
N ALA A 64 16.17 12.05 54.89
CA ALA A 64 16.18 13.50 55.20
C ALA A 64 17.57 14.20 55.07
N SER A 65 17.69 15.44 54.58
CA SER A 65 16.75 16.38 53.91
C SER A 65 17.58 17.46 53.13
N GLU A 66 17.18 18.66 52.68
CA GLU A 66 16.03 19.57 52.93
C GLU A 66 15.81 20.54 51.72
N THR A 67 15.41 21.80 51.98
CA THR A 67 15.06 22.91 51.07
C THR A 67 16.22 23.55 50.27
N ASP A 68 15.95 24.06 49.05
CA ASP A 68 15.64 25.49 48.84
C ASP A 68 14.87 25.75 47.53
N SER A 69 14.39 26.98 47.34
CA SER A 69 13.47 27.42 46.29
C SER A 69 14.12 28.46 45.37
N LEU A 70 13.78 28.44 44.08
CA LEU A 70 13.60 29.63 43.22
C LEU A 70 12.97 29.19 41.89
N GLY A 71 12.16 30.06 41.28
CA GLY A 71 11.40 29.72 40.08
C GLY A 71 11.92 30.39 38.81
N GLU A 72 11.86 29.69 37.68
CA GLU A 72 11.95 30.29 36.34
C GLU A 72 10.67 29.97 35.55
N GLU A 73 9.88 31.00 35.24
CA GLU A 73 8.82 30.90 34.24
C GLU A 73 9.46 30.98 32.84
N THR A 74 9.34 29.94 32.01
CA THR A 74 9.60 30.07 30.56
C THR A 74 8.63 29.22 29.74
N GLN A 75 7.49 29.86 29.42
CA GLN A 75 6.78 29.81 28.14
C GLN A 75 6.48 28.43 27.53
N SER A 76 5.26 27.94 27.81
CA SER A 76 4.63 26.81 27.10
C SER A 76 4.26 27.16 25.65
N GLN A 77 5.17 26.90 24.71
CA GLN A 77 4.90 26.79 23.27
C GLN A 77 5.74 25.61 22.72
N THR A 78 5.22 24.64 21.96
CA THR A 78 3.97 24.55 21.19
C THR A 78 3.33 23.15 21.32
N ASP A 79 2.03 23.04 21.61
CA ASP A 79 1.35 21.73 21.80
C ASP A 79 -0.04 21.59 21.10
N GLU A 80 -0.24 22.32 20.00
CA GLU A 80 -1.40 22.10 19.12
C GLU A 80 -1.25 20.86 18.21
N GLY A 81 -0.02 20.36 18.03
CA GLY A 81 0.34 19.37 16.99
C GLY A 81 0.26 17.89 17.39
N ASP A 82 0.02 17.57 18.67
CA ASP A 82 -0.04 16.17 19.17
C ASP A 82 -1.47 15.64 19.38
N LYS A 83 -2.49 16.50 19.25
CA LYS A 83 -3.87 16.25 19.74
C LYS A 83 -4.61 15.04 19.16
N ILE A 84 -4.21 14.52 18.00
CA ILE A 84 -4.72 13.23 17.49
C ILE A 84 -3.54 12.42 16.91
N LYS A 85 -2.84 11.71 17.79
CA LYS A 85 -1.91 10.63 17.42
C LYS A 85 -2.32 9.36 18.15
N ARG A 86 -2.59 8.31 17.39
CA ARG A 86 -3.20 7.04 17.81
C ARG A 86 -2.17 5.90 17.79
N LYS A 87 -2.44 4.85 18.56
CA LYS A 87 -1.75 3.55 18.45
C LYS A 87 -2.33 2.69 17.34
N LEU A 88 -1.64 1.61 16.98
CA LEU A 88 -2.14 0.61 16.02
C LEU A 88 -3.49 -0.02 16.42
N GLU A 89 -3.73 -0.21 17.71
CA GLU A 89 -4.98 -0.75 18.26
C GLU A 89 -6.15 0.25 18.23
N GLU A 90 -5.86 1.53 18.03
CA GLU A 90 -6.80 2.66 18.09
C GLU A 90 -7.21 3.13 16.69
N PHE A 91 -6.84 2.39 15.63
CA PHE A 91 -7.26 2.69 14.26
C PHE A 91 -8.80 2.64 14.10
N ASN A 92 -9.36 3.72 13.56
CA ASN A 92 -10.78 3.82 13.24
C ASN A 92 -11.09 3.06 11.94
N TRP A 93 -11.31 1.74 12.07
CA TRP A 93 -11.61 0.85 10.95
C TRP A 93 -13.04 1.00 10.45
N ASP A 94 -13.20 1.28 9.15
CA ASP A 94 -14.51 1.42 8.51
C ASP A 94 -14.88 0.21 7.63
N HIS A 95 -13.96 -0.34 6.86
CA HIS A 95 -14.16 -1.55 6.02
C HIS A 95 -15.36 -1.52 5.05
N SER A 96 -15.75 -0.34 4.53
CA SER A 96 -16.83 -0.21 3.53
C SER A 96 -16.68 -1.14 2.33
N PHE A 97 -15.46 -1.41 1.84
CA PHE A 97 -15.22 -2.28 0.69
C PHE A 97 -15.73 -3.72 0.94
N VAL A 98 -15.58 -4.19 2.19
CA VAL A 98 -16.02 -5.52 2.61
C VAL A 98 -17.51 -5.54 2.98
N LYS A 99 -18.05 -4.40 3.45
CA LYS A 99 -19.46 -4.25 3.84
C LYS A 99 -20.42 -4.06 2.65
N GLU A 100 -20.01 -3.32 1.61
CA GLU A 100 -20.89 -2.85 0.53
C GLU A 100 -20.79 -3.68 -0.77
N LEU A 101 -19.68 -4.39 -0.99
CA LEU A 101 -19.43 -5.13 -2.24
C LEU A 101 -19.57 -6.66 -2.04
N PRO A 102 -19.98 -7.41 -3.09
CA PRO A 102 -20.10 -8.86 -2.98
C PRO A 102 -18.75 -9.52 -2.71
N GLY A 103 -18.68 -10.28 -1.63
CA GLY A 103 -17.51 -11.07 -1.22
C GLY A 103 -17.64 -12.54 -1.61
N ASP A 104 -16.49 -13.18 -1.83
CA ASP A 104 -16.39 -14.63 -2.03
C ASP A 104 -16.83 -15.35 -0.74
N PRO A 105 -17.77 -16.33 -0.81
CA PRO A 105 -18.15 -17.12 0.36
C PRO A 105 -17.01 -17.99 0.89
N ARG A 106 -15.92 -18.16 0.14
CA ARG A 106 -14.74 -18.93 0.54
C ARG A 106 -13.58 -18.04 1.01
N SER A 107 -13.01 -18.40 2.16
CA SER A 107 -11.87 -17.72 2.80
C SER A 107 -10.53 -18.48 2.72
N ASP A 108 -10.49 -19.62 2.01
CA ASP A 108 -9.26 -20.40 1.83
C ASP A 108 -8.27 -19.73 0.85
N VAL A 109 -6.98 -20.02 1.04
CA VAL A 109 -5.87 -19.54 0.20
C VAL A 109 -5.66 -20.35 -1.10
N ILE A 110 -6.54 -21.31 -1.43
CA ILE A 110 -6.33 -22.22 -2.55
C ILE A 110 -6.54 -21.45 -3.86
N SER A 111 -5.50 -21.40 -4.68
CA SER A 111 -5.51 -20.59 -5.91
C SER A 111 -6.51 -21.12 -6.93
N ARG A 112 -7.48 -20.29 -7.35
CA ARG A 112 -8.68 -20.67 -8.10
C ARG A 112 -9.29 -19.48 -8.84
N LYS A 113 -10.26 -19.73 -9.73
CA LYS A 113 -11.14 -18.67 -10.25
C LYS A 113 -12.18 -18.31 -9.19
N VAL A 114 -12.19 -17.06 -8.75
CA VAL A 114 -13.27 -16.47 -7.93
C VAL A 114 -14.32 -15.87 -8.87
N LEU A 115 -15.60 -16.23 -8.70
CA LEU A 115 -16.72 -15.74 -9.51
C LEU A 115 -17.67 -14.90 -8.64
N HIS A 116 -18.45 -14.02 -9.28
CA HIS A 116 -19.52 -13.20 -8.66
C HIS A 116 -19.12 -12.36 -7.42
N ALA A 117 -17.83 -12.08 -7.22
CA ALA A 117 -17.30 -11.36 -6.06
C ALA A 117 -16.13 -10.44 -6.40
N CYS A 118 -16.07 -9.30 -5.68
CA CYS A 118 -15.05 -8.25 -5.76
C CYS A 118 -13.80 -8.54 -4.92
N TYR A 119 -13.88 -9.45 -3.94
CA TYR A 119 -12.77 -9.85 -3.07
C TYR A 119 -12.99 -11.25 -2.47
N SER A 120 -11.92 -11.83 -1.94
CA SER A 120 -11.97 -12.95 -0.99
C SER A 120 -11.40 -12.53 0.35
N LYS A 121 -12.04 -12.91 1.47
CA LYS A 121 -11.50 -12.69 2.82
C LYS A 121 -10.31 -13.63 3.01
N VAL A 122 -9.13 -13.09 3.31
CA VAL A 122 -7.89 -13.87 3.42
C VAL A 122 -6.92 -13.18 4.36
N SER A 123 -6.49 -13.88 5.41
CA SER A 123 -5.45 -13.40 6.32
C SER A 123 -4.06 -13.62 5.73
N PRO A 124 -3.05 -12.82 6.14
CA PRO A 124 -1.64 -13.14 5.92
C PRO A 124 -1.32 -14.59 6.26
N SER A 125 -0.51 -15.22 5.40
CA SER A 125 -0.20 -16.66 5.47
C SER A 125 1.29 -16.98 5.42
N LEU A 126 2.15 -15.98 5.21
CA LEU A 126 3.59 -16.13 5.30
C LEU A 126 4.02 -16.37 6.76
N GLN A 127 4.84 -17.40 6.98
CA GLN A 127 5.62 -17.56 8.20
C GLN A 127 6.83 -16.64 8.16
N VAL A 128 7.18 -16.04 9.29
CA VAL A 128 8.35 -15.15 9.41
C VAL A 128 9.15 -15.55 10.64
N ASP A 129 10.47 -15.54 10.52
CA ASP A 129 11.37 -16.05 11.57
C ASP A 129 11.82 -14.90 12.49
N ASP A 130 12.22 -13.80 11.87
CA ASP A 130 12.74 -12.58 12.50
C ASP A 130 12.37 -11.37 11.61
N PRO A 131 11.11 -10.91 11.65
CA PRO A 131 10.68 -9.77 10.87
C PRO A 131 11.24 -8.49 11.48
N ARG A 132 11.95 -7.68 10.69
CA ARG A 132 12.58 -6.43 11.17
C ARG A 132 12.18 -5.23 10.33
N LEU A 133 11.96 -4.11 10.99
CA LEU A 133 11.70 -2.83 10.33
C LEU A 133 12.97 -2.32 9.63
N VAL A 134 12.86 -2.09 8.32
CA VAL A 134 13.95 -1.55 7.48
C VAL A 134 13.82 -0.04 7.33
N SER A 135 12.59 0.45 7.12
CA SER A 135 12.28 1.87 6.96
C SER A 135 10.77 2.12 7.13
N TRP A 136 10.40 3.35 7.46
CA TRP A 136 9.02 3.83 7.51
C TRP A 136 8.92 5.29 7.05
N SER A 137 7.76 5.71 6.56
CA SER A 137 7.53 7.08 6.10
C SER A 137 6.80 7.90 7.15
N LYS A 138 7.49 8.90 7.69
CA LYS A 138 6.91 9.86 8.64
C LYS A 138 5.63 10.52 8.09
N SER A 139 5.64 10.94 6.83
CA SER A 139 4.48 11.62 6.22
C SER A 139 3.30 10.68 5.94
N VAL A 140 3.49 9.35 5.95
CA VAL A 140 2.39 8.36 5.87
C VAL A 140 1.91 7.97 7.27
N ALA A 141 2.77 8.00 8.30
CA ALA A 141 2.30 7.93 9.69
C ALA A 141 1.40 9.13 10.02
N GLU A 142 1.83 10.34 9.67
CA GLU A 142 1.06 11.59 9.84
C GLU A 142 -0.24 11.60 9.01
N LEU A 143 -0.27 10.92 7.86
CA LEU A 143 -1.48 10.74 7.03
C LEU A 143 -2.57 9.88 7.71
N LEU A 144 -2.16 8.94 8.55
CA LEU A 144 -2.99 7.95 9.22
C LEU A 144 -3.23 8.24 10.72
N ASP A 145 -2.87 9.44 11.18
CA ASP A 145 -2.80 9.83 12.60
C ASP A 145 -1.94 8.88 13.48
N LEU A 146 -1.00 8.13 12.91
CA LEU A 146 -0.25 7.09 13.64
C LEU A 146 0.91 7.69 14.45
N HIS A 147 0.99 7.37 15.74
CA HIS A 147 2.01 7.93 16.64
C HIS A 147 3.42 7.40 16.30
N PRO A 148 4.47 8.24 16.17
CA PRO A 148 5.82 7.81 15.77
C PRO A 148 6.47 6.71 16.63
N LYS A 149 6.18 6.65 17.94
CA LYS A 149 6.69 5.57 18.82
C LYS A 149 6.16 4.18 18.48
N GLU A 150 5.09 4.06 17.68
CA GLU A 150 4.59 2.75 17.25
C GLU A 150 5.63 1.97 16.44
N PHE A 151 6.48 2.67 15.68
CA PHE A 151 7.59 2.08 14.91
C PHE A 151 8.78 1.65 15.78
N GLU A 152 8.81 2.02 17.06
CA GLU A 152 9.82 1.60 18.05
C GLU A 152 9.38 0.33 18.81
N ARG A 153 8.11 -0.09 18.68
CA ARG A 153 7.57 -1.27 19.36
C ARG A 153 8.16 -2.57 18.82
N LEU A 154 8.54 -3.46 19.73
CA LEU A 154 9.07 -4.80 19.40
C LEU A 154 8.06 -5.69 18.65
N ASP A 155 6.76 -5.44 18.78
CA ASP A 155 5.69 -6.19 18.09
C ASP A 155 5.22 -5.55 16.77
N PHE A 156 5.61 -4.32 16.46
CA PHE A 156 5.26 -3.65 15.20
C PHE A 156 5.64 -4.50 13.95
N PRO A 157 6.84 -5.09 13.85
CA PRO A 157 7.18 -5.94 12.71
C PRO A 157 6.34 -7.23 12.63
N LEU A 158 5.84 -7.75 13.76
CA LEU A 158 4.97 -8.93 13.79
C LEU A 158 3.55 -8.58 13.32
N LEU A 159 3.04 -7.40 13.69
CA LEU A 159 1.73 -6.91 13.26
C LEU A 159 1.74 -6.54 11.77
N LEU A 160 2.72 -5.76 11.31
CA LEU A 160 2.80 -5.27 9.93
C LEU A 160 3.44 -6.27 8.95
N SER A 161 3.91 -7.44 9.41
CA SER A 161 4.13 -8.62 8.56
C SER A 161 2.89 -9.52 8.43
N GLY A 162 1.90 -9.33 9.33
CA GLY A 162 0.73 -10.20 9.44
C GLY A 162 0.96 -11.48 10.24
N ALA A 163 2.15 -11.67 10.82
CA ALA A 163 2.46 -12.81 11.70
C ALA A 163 1.68 -12.76 13.03
N LYS A 164 1.28 -11.56 13.46
CA LYS A 164 0.21 -11.33 14.43
C LYS A 164 -0.95 -10.60 13.76
N PRO A 165 -2.22 -10.91 14.09
CA PRO A 165 -3.35 -10.16 13.58
C PRO A 165 -3.32 -8.73 14.14
N LEU A 166 -3.46 -7.73 13.26
CA LEU A 166 -3.63 -6.34 13.64
C LEU A 166 -5.06 -6.13 14.21
N PRO A 167 -5.25 -5.65 15.45
CA PRO A 167 -6.57 -5.54 16.05
C PRO A 167 -7.54 -4.67 15.23
N GLY A 168 -8.77 -5.16 15.08
CA GLY A 168 -9.84 -4.52 14.29
C GLY A 168 -9.73 -4.67 12.77
N ALA A 169 -8.60 -5.15 12.24
CA ALA A 169 -8.43 -5.44 10.81
C ALA A 169 -9.40 -6.53 10.32
N MET A 170 -9.81 -6.46 9.04
CA MET A 170 -10.62 -7.50 8.37
C MET A 170 -9.98 -7.84 7.02
N PRO A 171 -8.94 -8.71 7.01
CA PRO A 171 -8.10 -8.89 5.82
C PRO A 171 -8.81 -9.48 4.58
N TYR A 172 -8.52 -8.91 3.42
CA TYR A 172 -9.03 -9.35 2.11
C TYR A 172 -8.01 -9.17 0.99
N ALA A 173 -8.25 -9.83 -0.14
CA ALA A 173 -7.53 -9.61 -1.40
C ALA A 173 -8.56 -9.31 -2.51
N GLN A 174 -8.29 -8.33 -3.37
CA GLN A 174 -9.25 -7.90 -4.40
C GLN A 174 -9.23 -8.83 -5.62
N CYS A 175 -10.42 -9.08 -6.18
CA CYS A 175 -10.64 -9.71 -7.47
C CYS A 175 -10.54 -8.63 -8.58
N TYR A 176 -9.73 -8.90 -9.61
CA TYR A 176 -9.70 -8.08 -10.82
C TYR A 176 -9.19 -8.91 -12.01
N GLY A 177 -9.34 -8.39 -13.22
CA GLY A 177 -8.78 -8.93 -14.46
C GLY A 177 -7.88 -7.89 -15.13
N GLY A 178 -7.61 -8.06 -16.41
CA GLY A 178 -6.95 -7.00 -17.17
C GLY A 178 -6.33 -7.45 -18.48
N HIS A 179 -5.94 -6.46 -19.28
CA HIS A 179 -5.11 -6.67 -20.46
C HIS A 179 -3.63 -6.57 -20.06
N GLN A 180 -2.85 -7.63 -20.30
CA GLN A 180 -1.40 -7.64 -20.14
C GLN A 180 -0.77 -7.64 -21.54
N PHE A 181 0.10 -6.67 -21.82
CA PHE A 181 0.75 -6.49 -23.13
C PHE A 181 -0.27 -6.49 -24.30
N GLY A 182 -1.40 -5.80 -24.13
CA GLY A 182 -2.47 -5.70 -25.12
C GLY A 182 -3.42 -6.90 -25.21
N ARG A 183 -3.14 -8.02 -24.55
CA ARG A 183 -3.98 -9.25 -24.59
C ARG A 183 -4.74 -9.45 -23.28
N TRP A 184 -6.01 -9.86 -23.36
CA TRP A 184 -6.81 -10.20 -22.18
C TRP A 184 -6.17 -11.37 -21.42
N ALA A 185 -5.82 -11.14 -20.16
CA ALA A 185 -5.17 -12.13 -19.29
C ALA A 185 -6.16 -12.94 -18.43
N GLY A 186 -7.47 -12.72 -18.62
CA GLY A 186 -8.51 -13.32 -17.80
C GLY A 186 -8.53 -12.78 -16.37
N GLN A 187 -8.70 -13.68 -15.40
CA GLN A 187 -8.69 -13.33 -13.98
C GLN A 187 -7.25 -13.18 -13.46
N LEU A 188 -7.01 -12.05 -12.80
CA LEU A 188 -5.81 -11.75 -12.05
C LEU A 188 -6.17 -11.73 -10.56
N GLY A 189 -6.34 -10.56 -9.96
CA GLY A 189 -6.54 -10.38 -8.52
C GLY A 189 -5.24 -10.22 -7.74
N ASP A 190 -5.33 -9.86 -6.46
CA ASP A 190 -4.19 -9.58 -5.58
C ASP A 190 -3.45 -10.87 -5.15
N GLY A 191 -2.72 -11.46 -6.09
CA GLY A 191 -2.03 -12.75 -5.93
C GLY A 191 -0.80 -12.78 -5.03
N ARG A 192 -0.43 -11.64 -4.44
CA ARG A 192 0.67 -11.48 -3.47
C ARG A 192 0.50 -10.24 -2.59
N ALA A 193 -0.75 -9.82 -2.38
CA ALA A 193 -1.08 -8.64 -1.62
C ALA A 193 -2.38 -8.87 -0.85
N ILE A 194 -2.45 -8.35 0.36
CA ILE A 194 -3.59 -8.51 1.28
C ILE A 194 -3.85 -7.15 1.90
N THR A 195 -5.02 -6.58 1.64
CA THR A 195 -5.50 -5.37 2.31
C THR A 195 -5.97 -5.77 3.71
N LEU A 196 -5.44 -5.13 4.75
CA LEU A 196 -5.82 -5.35 6.15
C LEU A 196 -7.19 -4.74 6.46
N GLY A 197 -7.54 -3.67 5.76
CA GLY A 197 -8.81 -2.96 5.88
C GLY A 197 -8.68 -1.51 5.43
N GLU A 198 -9.74 -0.74 5.70
CA GLU A 198 -9.81 0.70 5.46
C GLU A 198 -9.88 1.44 6.78
N VAL A 199 -8.98 2.40 7.00
CA VAL A 199 -9.00 3.29 8.17
C VAL A 199 -9.46 4.70 7.79
N LEU A 200 -10.12 5.38 8.73
CA LEU A 200 -10.51 6.78 8.64
C LEU A 200 -9.60 7.65 9.53
N ASN A 201 -8.90 8.60 8.91
CA ASN A 201 -8.09 9.57 9.65
C ASN A 201 -8.96 10.69 10.28
N SER A 202 -8.33 11.58 11.03
CA SER A 202 -8.93 12.72 11.75
C SER A 202 -9.70 13.70 10.86
N LYS A 203 -9.44 13.71 9.55
CA LYS A 203 -10.12 14.54 8.54
C LYS A 203 -11.31 13.82 7.90
N GLY A 204 -11.56 12.57 8.25
CA GLY A 204 -12.53 11.69 7.59
C GLY A 204 -12.05 11.13 6.25
N GLU A 205 -10.75 11.20 5.94
CA GLU A 205 -10.19 10.61 4.72
C GLU A 205 -9.99 9.09 4.90
N ARG A 206 -10.46 8.33 3.91
CA ARG A 206 -10.37 6.87 3.84
C ARG A 206 -9.03 6.42 3.25
N TRP A 207 -8.39 5.44 3.89
CA TRP A 207 -7.13 4.84 3.42
C TRP A 207 -7.12 3.31 3.57
N GLU A 208 -6.97 2.57 2.47
CA GLU A 208 -6.67 1.13 2.46
C GLU A 208 -5.20 0.89 2.85
N LEU A 209 -4.96 0.00 3.81
CA LEU A 209 -3.62 -0.49 4.19
C LEU A 209 -3.39 -1.88 3.58
N GLN A 210 -2.43 -2.03 2.65
CA GLN A 210 -2.19 -3.28 1.92
C GLN A 210 -0.76 -3.81 2.09
N LEU A 211 -0.62 -4.99 2.71
CA LEU A 211 0.64 -5.71 2.82
C LEU A 211 0.93 -6.46 1.52
N LYS A 212 2.03 -6.10 0.84
CA LYS A 212 2.52 -6.80 -0.34
C LYS A 212 3.66 -7.74 0.04
N GLY A 213 3.54 -9.03 -0.31
CA GLY A 213 4.47 -10.10 0.07
C GLY A 213 4.02 -10.97 1.24
N ALA A 214 2.84 -10.71 1.82
CA ALA A 214 2.34 -11.35 3.06
C ALA A 214 1.77 -12.78 2.89
N GLY A 215 2.08 -13.47 1.78
CA GLY A 215 1.67 -14.85 1.52
C GLY A 215 0.66 -15.01 0.38
N ARG A 216 0.07 -16.22 0.30
CA ARG A 216 -0.78 -16.65 -0.82
C ARG A 216 -2.24 -16.24 -0.64
N THR A 217 -2.93 -16.13 -1.77
CA THR A 217 -4.36 -15.83 -1.89
C THR A 217 -4.98 -16.71 -3.00
N PRO A 218 -6.33 -16.75 -3.13
CA PRO A 218 -7.01 -17.34 -4.30
C PRO A 218 -6.46 -16.87 -5.65
N TYR A 219 -5.89 -15.66 -5.69
CA TYR A 219 -5.40 -14.99 -6.89
C TYR A 219 -3.91 -15.26 -7.20
N SER A 220 -3.18 -16.02 -6.36
CA SER A 220 -1.74 -16.25 -6.57
C SER A 220 -1.41 -17.02 -7.85
N ARG A 221 -2.38 -17.75 -8.44
CA ARG A 221 -2.17 -18.64 -9.60
C ARG A 221 -1.05 -19.66 -9.30
N PHE A 222 0.09 -19.53 -9.96
CA PHE A 222 1.29 -20.36 -9.80
C PHE A 222 2.40 -19.68 -8.96
N SER A 223 2.11 -18.52 -8.36
CA SER A 223 3.03 -17.74 -7.53
C SER A 223 2.96 -18.16 -6.06
N ASP A 224 4.05 -17.94 -5.32
CA ASP A 224 4.19 -18.19 -3.88
C ASP A 224 3.57 -17.11 -2.98
N GLY A 225 3.15 -15.98 -3.56
CA GLY A 225 2.61 -14.83 -2.83
C GLY A 225 3.66 -13.89 -2.20
N LEU A 226 4.96 -14.12 -2.44
CA LEU A 226 6.05 -13.48 -1.71
C LEU A 226 6.73 -12.34 -2.49
N ALA A 227 7.38 -11.43 -1.76
CA ALA A 227 8.17 -10.34 -2.31
C ALA A 227 9.61 -10.34 -1.74
N VAL A 228 10.54 -9.80 -2.50
CA VAL A 228 11.98 -9.75 -2.17
C VAL A 228 12.44 -8.34 -1.88
N LEU A 229 13.40 -8.20 -0.97
CA LEU A 229 13.86 -6.92 -0.42
C LEU A 229 14.27 -5.91 -1.51
N ARG A 230 15.00 -6.34 -2.56
CA ARG A 230 15.36 -5.45 -3.69
C ARG A 230 14.14 -4.82 -4.38
N SER A 231 13.01 -5.53 -4.42
CA SER A 231 11.80 -5.08 -5.10
C SER A 231 11.00 -4.14 -4.21
N SER A 232 10.87 -4.49 -2.94
CA SER A 232 10.14 -3.72 -1.92
C SER A 232 10.87 -2.42 -1.53
N ILE A 233 12.22 -2.39 -1.53
CA ILE A 233 13.01 -1.15 -1.38
C ILE A 233 12.69 -0.14 -2.50
N ARG A 234 12.73 -0.57 -3.77
CA ARG A 234 12.43 0.31 -4.90
C ARG A 234 10.99 0.82 -4.86
N GLU A 235 10.05 -0.03 -4.45
CA GLU A 235 8.65 0.34 -4.32
C GLU A 235 8.44 1.38 -3.21
N PHE A 236 8.99 1.15 -2.02
CA PHE A 236 8.96 2.13 -0.92
C PHE A 236 9.58 3.47 -1.34
N LEU A 237 10.79 3.46 -1.89
CA LEU A 237 11.51 4.69 -2.25
C LEU A 237 10.83 5.45 -3.39
N CYS A 238 10.38 4.77 -4.45
CA CYS A 238 9.69 5.43 -5.56
C CYS A 238 8.29 5.93 -5.17
N SER A 239 7.54 5.19 -4.35
CA SER A 239 6.24 5.65 -3.82
C SER A 239 6.38 7.00 -3.14
N GLU A 240 7.35 7.13 -2.23
CA GLU A 240 7.51 8.35 -1.44
C GLU A 240 8.19 9.48 -2.23
N ALA A 241 9.18 9.16 -3.08
CA ALA A 241 9.81 10.15 -3.96
C ALA A 241 8.81 10.77 -4.96
N MET A 242 7.93 9.97 -5.57
CA MET A 242 6.90 10.48 -6.49
C MET A 242 5.90 11.40 -5.76
N HIS A 243 5.55 11.09 -4.51
CA HIS A 243 4.71 11.97 -3.69
C HIS A 243 5.42 13.29 -3.37
N CYS A 244 6.70 13.27 -2.99
CA CYS A 244 7.49 14.48 -2.75
C CYS A 244 7.70 15.33 -4.02
N LEU A 245 7.60 14.73 -5.21
CA LEU A 245 7.57 15.43 -6.51
C LEU A 245 6.17 15.98 -6.88
N GLY A 246 5.17 15.82 -6.01
CA GLY A 246 3.79 16.27 -6.25
C GLY A 246 2.98 15.38 -7.21
N ILE A 247 3.46 14.18 -7.54
CA ILE A 247 2.85 13.29 -8.53
C ILE A 247 1.94 12.28 -7.81
N PRO A 248 0.67 12.10 -8.22
CA PRO A 248 -0.23 11.09 -7.65
C PRO A 248 0.35 9.67 -7.72
N THR A 249 0.39 8.98 -6.58
CA THR A 249 1.06 7.70 -6.39
C THR A 249 0.48 6.96 -5.17
N THR A 250 0.55 5.63 -5.15
CA THR A 250 0.27 4.86 -3.92
C THR A 250 1.43 5.04 -2.95
N ARG A 251 1.13 5.34 -1.70
CA ARG A 251 2.10 5.63 -0.63
C ARG A 251 2.68 4.35 0.00
N ALA A 252 3.76 4.48 0.76
CA ALA A 252 4.36 3.36 1.50
C ALA A 252 4.57 3.72 2.98
N LEU A 253 3.86 3.03 3.89
CA LEU A 253 3.94 3.26 5.33
C LEU A 253 5.24 2.70 5.92
N CYS A 254 5.54 1.43 5.65
CA CYS A 254 6.72 0.74 6.16
C CYS A 254 7.21 -0.38 5.23
N LEU A 255 8.48 -0.72 5.40
CA LEU A 255 9.19 -1.81 4.74
C LEU A 255 9.80 -2.72 5.82
N LEU A 256 9.48 -4.01 5.76
CA LEU A 256 9.99 -5.04 6.67
C LEU A 256 10.82 -6.09 5.90
N THR A 257 11.84 -6.66 6.52
CA THR A 257 12.33 -8.01 6.19
C THR A 257 11.47 -9.06 6.88
N THR A 258 11.57 -10.32 6.44
CA THR A 258 10.78 -11.46 6.95
C THR A 258 11.61 -12.51 7.71
N GLY A 259 12.92 -12.31 7.81
CA GLY A 259 13.88 -13.33 8.25
C GLY A 259 14.14 -14.41 7.18
N GLN A 260 13.09 -14.88 6.51
CA GLN A 260 13.16 -15.95 5.50
C GLN A 260 13.71 -15.49 4.14
N GLY A 261 14.34 -16.43 3.44
CA GLY A 261 14.73 -16.29 2.04
C GLY A 261 13.60 -16.66 1.08
N VAL A 262 13.68 -16.12 -0.14
CA VAL A 262 12.66 -16.28 -1.20
C VAL A 262 13.37 -16.52 -2.52
N ILE A 263 13.15 -17.69 -3.13
CA ILE A 263 13.82 -18.09 -4.37
C ILE A 263 13.30 -17.24 -5.55
N ARG A 264 14.20 -16.54 -6.23
CA ARG A 264 13.92 -15.77 -7.44
C ARG A 264 15.04 -15.91 -8.45
N ASP A 265 14.65 -16.02 -9.71
CA ASP A 265 15.52 -15.58 -10.79
C ASP A 265 15.49 -14.03 -10.84
N MET A 266 16.67 -13.40 -10.77
CA MET A 266 16.80 -11.95 -10.81
C MET A 266 16.96 -11.40 -12.24
N PHE A 267 17.48 -12.20 -13.17
CA PHE A 267 17.82 -11.79 -14.53
C PHE A 267 16.96 -12.44 -15.62
N TYR A 268 16.15 -13.44 -15.26
CA TYR A 268 15.40 -14.32 -16.15
C TYR A 268 16.35 -15.12 -17.07
N ASP A 269 17.46 -15.59 -16.51
CA ASP A 269 18.53 -16.35 -17.17
C ASP A 269 18.56 -17.85 -16.80
N GLY A 270 17.65 -18.29 -15.92
CA GLY A 270 17.56 -19.64 -15.37
C GLY A 270 18.26 -19.82 -14.02
N ASN A 271 19.11 -18.87 -13.60
CA ASN A 271 19.93 -18.99 -12.39
C ASN A 271 19.19 -18.46 -11.14
N ALA A 272 18.09 -19.13 -10.80
CA ALA A 272 17.31 -18.83 -9.60
C ALA A 272 18.17 -18.93 -8.32
N LYS A 273 18.08 -17.91 -7.46
CA LYS A 273 18.84 -17.77 -6.21
C LYS A 273 17.92 -17.36 -5.07
N GLU A 274 18.33 -17.62 -3.85
CA GLU A 274 17.66 -17.14 -2.66
C GLU A 274 17.94 -15.63 -2.47
N GLU A 275 16.89 -14.85 -2.25
CA GLU A 275 16.97 -13.43 -1.91
C GLU A 275 16.25 -13.17 -0.57
N PRO A 276 16.65 -12.17 0.22
CA PRO A 276 15.93 -11.83 1.46
C PRO A 276 14.46 -11.47 1.19
N GLY A 277 13.54 -12.16 1.85
CA GLY A 277 12.11 -11.88 1.78
C GLY A 277 11.74 -10.59 2.49
N ALA A 278 10.77 -9.85 1.94
CA ALA A 278 10.35 -8.56 2.47
C ALA A 278 8.86 -8.29 2.25
N ILE A 279 8.26 -7.51 3.16
CA ILE A 279 6.89 -7.01 3.08
C ILE A 279 6.92 -5.48 2.99
N VAL A 280 6.10 -4.90 2.13
CA VAL A 280 5.86 -3.44 2.11
C VAL A 280 4.37 -3.17 2.40
N CYS A 281 4.11 -2.32 3.39
CA CYS A 281 2.77 -1.82 3.68
C CYS A 281 2.47 -0.61 2.78
N ARG A 282 1.67 -0.84 1.74
CA ARG A 282 1.19 0.17 0.80
C ARG A 282 -0.02 0.88 1.39
N VAL A 283 -0.17 2.17 1.09
CA VAL A 283 -1.31 2.99 1.54
C VAL A 283 -1.89 3.75 0.35
N SER A 284 -3.22 3.72 0.20
CA SER A 284 -3.92 4.40 -0.90
C SER A 284 -5.36 4.72 -0.49
N GLN A 285 -6.00 5.73 -1.07
CA GLN A 285 -7.44 5.96 -0.88
C GLN A 285 -8.28 4.85 -1.53
N SER A 286 -7.71 4.16 -2.53
CA SER A 286 -8.31 3.02 -3.22
C SER A 286 -7.24 2.16 -3.89
N PHE A 287 -7.43 0.85 -3.92
CA PHE A 287 -6.71 -0.10 -4.77
C PHE A 287 -7.54 -0.62 -5.94
N ILE A 288 -8.76 -0.09 -6.15
CA ILE A 288 -9.63 -0.37 -7.31
C ILE A 288 -8.90 -0.04 -8.62
N ARG A 289 -9.20 -0.80 -9.69
CA ARG A 289 -8.49 -0.78 -10.98
C ARG A 289 -9.49 -0.82 -12.12
N PHE A 290 -9.13 -0.38 -13.33
CA PHE A 290 -9.96 -0.66 -14.52
C PHE A 290 -10.20 -2.17 -14.68
N GLY A 291 -9.21 -2.98 -14.28
CA GLY A 291 -9.31 -4.44 -14.17
C GLY A 291 -10.43 -4.95 -13.26
N SER A 292 -10.80 -4.21 -12.20
CA SER A 292 -11.87 -4.57 -11.28
C SER A 292 -13.23 -4.51 -11.99
N TYR A 293 -13.47 -3.48 -12.81
CA TYR A 293 -14.67 -3.40 -13.66
C TYR A 293 -14.62 -4.41 -14.82
N GLN A 294 -13.45 -4.54 -15.47
CA GLN A 294 -13.27 -5.40 -16.64
C GLN A 294 -13.53 -6.89 -16.36
N ILE A 295 -13.18 -7.41 -15.19
CA ILE A 295 -13.42 -8.84 -14.89
C ILE A 295 -14.90 -9.17 -14.81
N HIS A 296 -15.70 -8.30 -14.21
CA HIS A 296 -17.15 -8.47 -14.10
C HIS A 296 -17.81 -8.26 -15.47
N ALA A 297 -17.48 -7.19 -16.19
CA ALA A 297 -17.96 -6.95 -17.55
C ALA A 297 -17.62 -8.10 -18.53
N SER A 298 -16.45 -8.75 -18.38
CA SER A 298 -16.03 -9.87 -19.25
C SER A 298 -16.84 -11.16 -19.08
N ARG A 299 -17.70 -11.25 -18.05
CA ARG A 299 -18.55 -12.42 -17.76
C ARG A 299 -19.99 -12.25 -18.26
N GLY A 300 -20.33 -11.10 -18.83
CA GLY A 300 -21.67 -10.84 -19.36
C GLY A 300 -22.68 -10.49 -18.26
N LYS A 301 -23.95 -10.87 -18.46
CA LYS A 301 -25.10 -10.35 -17.70
C LYS A 301 -25.04 -10.66 -16.20
N GLU A 302 -24.56 -11.84 -15.82
CA GLU A 302 -24.53 -12.33 -14.42
C GLU A 302 -23.76 -11.41 -13.46
N ASP A 303 -22.67 -10.82 -13.95
CA ASP A 303 -21.80 -9.95 -13.17
C ASP A 303 -22.02 -8.44 -13.46
N LEU A 304 -22.95 -8.09 -14.34
CA LEU A 304 -23.16 -6.69 -14.76
C LEU A 304 -23.65 -5.81 -13.61
N GLU A 305 -24.47 -6.35 -12.70
CA GLU A 305 -24.83 -5.65 -11.45
C GLU A 305 -23.61 -5.32 -10.58
N ILE A 306 -22.57 -6.16 -10.62
CA ILE A 306 -21.35 -5.95 -9.82
C ILE A 306 -20.54 -4.79 -10.40
N VAL A 307 -20.54 -4.62 -11.74
CA VAL A 307 -19.98 -3.42 -12.39
C VAL A 307 -20.70 -2.15 -11.88
N GLY A 308 -22.02 -2.17 -11.80
CA GLY A 308 -22.82 -1.07 -11.24
C GLY A 308 -22.51 -0.80 -9.76
N LYS A 309 -22.51 -1.84 -8.92
CA LYS A 309 -22.20 -1.74 -7.49
C LYS A 309 -20.78 -1.21 -7.24
N LEU A 310 -19.79 -1.61 -8.05
CA LEU A 310 -18.42 -1.06 -8.02
C LEU A 310 -18.33 0.40 -8.51
N ALA A 311 -19.17 0.81 -9.46
CA ALA A 311 -19.21 2.19 -9.94
C ALA A 311 -19.81 3.10 -8.85
N ASP A 312 -20.96 2.71 -8.29
CA ASP A 312 -21.62 3.42 -7.20
C ASP A 312 -20.75 3.51 -5.95
N TYR A 313 -20.06 2.42 -5.57
CA TYR A 313 -19.10 2.43 -4.47
C TYR A 313 -17.98 3.46 -4.69
N ALA A 314 -17.33 3.42 -5.86
CA ALA A 314 -16.24 4.33 -6.17
C ALA A 314 -16.69 5.79 -6.25
N ILE A 315 -17.87 6.06 -6.84
CA ILE A 315 -18.45 7.41 -6.89
C ILE A 315 -18.70 7.94 -5.48
N ARG A 316 -19.37 7.17 -4.62
CA ARG A 316 -19.69 7.55 -3.23
C ARG A 316 -18.45 7.82 -2.39
N HIS A 317 -17.48 6.90 -2.39
CA HIS A 317 -16.33 6.94 -1.47
C HIS A 317 -15.09 7.67 -2.02
N HIS A 318 -14.99 7.91 -3.33
CA HIS A 318 -13.81 8.53 -3.95
C HIS A 318 -14.13 9.74 -4.85
N PHE A 319 -15.38 9.91 -5.31
CA PHE A 319 -15.81 11.04 -6.14
C PHE A 319 -17.14 11.68 -5.69
N PRO A 320 -17.35 12.01 -4.39
CA PRO A 320 -18.64 12.51 -3.87
C PRO A 320 -19.08 13.87 -4.46
N ARG A 321 -18.23 14.52 -5.27
CA ARG A 321 -18.61 15.68 -6.10
C ARG A 321 -19.49 15.27 -7.27
N ILE A 322 -19.25 14.10 -7.87
CA ILE A 322 -20.04 13.56 -8.98
C ILE A 322 -21.46 13.23 -8.50
N GLU A 323 -21.60 12.53 -7.36
CA GLU A 323 -22.90 12.24 -6.72
C GLU A 323 -23.70 13.52 -6.42
N LYS A 324 -23.05 14.54 -5.84
CA LYS A 324 -23.66 15.87 -5.62
C LYS A 324 -23.99 16.64 -6.89
N SER A 325 -23.44 16.26 -8.05
CA SER A 325 -23.80 16.85 -9.34
C SER A 325 -24.99 16.12 -10.00
N MET A 326 -25.03 14.78 -9.92
CA MET A 326 -26.13 13.95 -10.42
C MET A 326 -27.46 14.32 -9.74
N ASN A 327 -27.46 14.34 -8.41
CA ASN A 327 -28.65 14.69 -7.62
C ASN A 327 -29.12 16.15 -7.81
N ARG A 328 -28.36 17.00 -8.54
CA ARG A 328 -28.75 18.36 -8.93
C ARG A 328 -29.30 18.46 -10.34
N SER A 329 -28.92 17.54 -11.25
CA SER A 329 -29.53 17.45 -12.59
C SER A 329 -30.94 16.89 -12.55
N ASP A 330 -31.23 15.94 -11.65
CA ASP A 330 -32.58 15.34 -11.52
C ASP A 330 -33.62 16.37 -11.02
N GLY A 331 -33.16 17.45 -10.38
CA GLY A 331 -33.97 18.60 -10.00
C GLY A 331 -34.32 19.57 -11.15
N LEU A 332 -33.91 19.28 -12.39
CA LEU A 332 -34.18 20.09 -13.59
C LEU A 332 -35.14 19.38 -14.56
N SER A 333 -36.15 18.70 -14.03
CA SER A 333 -37.29 18.22 -14.82
C SER A 333 -38.07 19.40 -15.42
N PHE A 334 -37.92 19.63 -16.73
CA PHE A 334 -38.67 20.65 -17.46
C PHE A 334 -40.06 20.14 -17.80
N LYS A 335 -41.11 20.71 -17.18
CA LYS A 335 -42.48 20.51 -17.63
C LYS A 335 -42.72 21.30 -18.92
N THR A 336 -42.68 20.63 -20.07
CA THR A 336 -43.53 21.03 -21.20
C THR A 336 -44.99 20.97 -20.76
N GLY A 337 -45.77 22.01 -21.03
CA GLY A 337 -47.15 22.11 -20.57
C GLY A 337 -48.14 21.32 -21.45
N ASP A 338 -49.25 20.97 -20.81
CA ASP A 338 -50.61 20.84 -21.32
C ASP A 338 -50.79 20.25 -22.74
N ASP A 339 -50.90 18.92 -22.81
CA ASP A 339 -51.91 18.19 -23.60
C ASP A 339 -52.06 16.74 -23.05
N ASP A 340 -53.25 16.15 -23.13
CA ASP A 340 -53.61 14.89 -22.45
C ASP A 340 -53.12 13.62 -23.18
N ASP A 341 -51.93 13.11 -22.83
CA ASP A 341 -51.60 11.67 -22.87
C ASP A 341 -50.58 11.30 -21.79
N ASP A 342 -50.99 10.52 -20.78
CA ASP A 342 -50.20 10.26 -19.57
C ASP A 342 -49.19 9.11 -19.75
N SER A 343 -48.33 9.25 -20.75
CA SER A 343 -47.22 8.34 -21.05
C SER A 343 -45.87 8.92 -20.61
N VAL A 344 -45.73 9.16 -19.29
CA VAL A 344 -44.46 9.59 -18.66
C VAL A 344 -43.39 8.51 -18.81
N LEU A 345 -42.67 8.56 -19.93
CA LEU A 345 -41.47 7.78 -20.18
C LEU A 345 -40.34 8.28 -19.27
N ASP A 346 -40.24 7.67 -18.09
CA ASP A 346 -39.18 7.96 -17.13
C ASP A 346 -37.80 7.51 -17.66
N LEU A 347 -37.13 8.41 -18.36
CA LEU A 347 -35.75 8.25 -18.81
C LEU A 347 -34.72 8.40 -17.66
N THR A 348 -35.14 8.79 -16.45
CA THR A 348 -34.28 8.86 -15.26
C THR A 348 -34.18 7.50 -14.54
N SER A 349 -35.16 6.61 -14.73
CA SER A 349 -35.22 5.24 -14.20
C SER A 349 -33.93 4.42 -14.37
N ASN A 350 -33.14 4.73 -15.38
CA ASN A 350 -31.81 4.20 -15.57
C ASN A 350 -30.75 5.29 -15.33
N LYS A 351 -30.22 5.29 -14.11
CA LYS A 351 -29.06 6.07 -13.61
C LYS A 351 -27.85 6.12 -14.56
N TYR A 352 -27.75 5.19 -15.51
CA TYR A 352 -26.69 5.10 -16.50
C TYR A 352 -27.16 5.31 -17.95
N ALA A 353 -28.46 5.40 -18.26
CA ALA A 353 -28.94 5.60 -19.63
C ALA A 353 -28.55 6.97 -20.20
N GLY A 354 -28.80 8.04 -19.44
CA GLY A 354 -28.43 9.40 -19.85
C GLY A 354 -26.91 9.65 -19.91
N ASN A 355 -26.09 8.73 -19.39
CA ASN A 355 -24.63 8.91 -19.26
C ASN A 355 -23.83 7.58 -19.35
N PHE A 356 -24.17 6.71 -20.31
CA PHE A 356 -23.51 5.42 -20.47
C PHE A 356 -22.06 5.56 -20.99
N PRO A 357 -21.13 4.74 -20.47
CA PRO A 357 -20.40 5.09 -19.25
C PRO A 357 -19.41 6.27 -19.44
N ASN A 358 -19.24 6.79 -20.65
CA ASN A 358 -18.10 7.61 -21.07
C ASN A 358 -17.96 8.88 -20.25
N GLU A 359 -19.03 9.64 -20.04
CA GLU A 359 -18.96 10.90 -19.28
C GLU A 359 -18.54 10.69 -17.82
N VAL A 360 -19.13 9.71 -17.13
CA VAL A 360 -18.81 9.39 -15.73
C VAL A 360 -17.41 8.80 -15.63
N PHE A 361 -17.03 7.87 -16.51
CA PHE A 361 -15.70 7.25 -16.51
C PHE A 361 -14.61 8.27 -16.88
N ILE A 362 -14.87 9.20 -17.81
CA ILE A 362 -13.96 10.33 -18.13
C ILE A 362 -13.84 11.27 -16.93
N LYS A 363 -14.93 11.61 -16.23
CA LYS A 363 -14.88 12.40 -14.99
C LYS A 363 -14.05 11.71 -13.91
N MET A 364 -14.22 10.39 -13.71
CA MET A 364 -13.42 9.57 -12.78
C MET A 364 -11.96 9.37 -13.21
N LEU A 365 -11.65 9.46 -14.52
CA LEU A 365 -10.28 9.50 -15.07
C LEU A 365 -9.63 10.88 -14.93
N HIS A 366 -10.44 11.95 -14.93
CA HIS A 366 -9.97 13.32 -14.83
C HIS A 366 -9.69 13.71 -13.37
N GLU A 367 -10.62 13.43 -12.45
CA GLU A 367 -10.40 13.51 -11.00
C GLU A 367 -9.41 12.42 -10.52
N THR A 368 -8.78 12.64 -9.38
CA THR A 368 -7.34 12.31 -9.25
C THR A 368 -6.91 10.91 -8.74
N PRO A 369 -7.72 10.03 -8.11
CA PRO A 369 -7.17 8.87 -7.40
C PRO A 369 -6.61 7.76 -8.29
N PHE A 370 -7.19 7.51 -9.48
CA PHE A 370 -6.78 6.39 -10.35
C PHE A 370 -5.42 6.57 -11.05
N LYS A 371 -4.89 7.81 -11.13
CA LYS A 371 -3.62 8.10 -11.82
C LYS A 371 -2.40 7.43 -11.14
N SER A 372 -2.53 7.07 -9.88
CA SER A 372 -1.52 6.41 -9.04
C SER A 372 -1.11 4.98 -9.45
N LEU A 373 -1.84 4.32 -10.36
CA LEU A 373 -1.78 2.86 -10.52
C LEU A 373 -0.66 2.35 -11.46
N MET A 374 0.02 3.23 -12.19
CA MET A 374 0.68 2.87 -13.47
C MET A 374 2.22 2.78 -13.48
N ILE A 375 2.91 2.72 -12.33
CA ILE A 375 4.39 2.93 -12.29
C ILE A 375 5.23 1.69 -11.90
N LEU A 376 4.76 0.78 -11.03
CA LEU A 376 5.59 -0.34 -10.51
C LEU A 376 4.98 -1.75 -10.61
N GLY A 377 4.09 -1.97 -11.58
CA GLY A 377 3.49 -3.29 -11.85
C GLY A 377 4.31 -4.21 -12.77
N LEU A 378 5.15 -3.65 -13.64
CA LEU A 378 5.80 -4.40 -14.74
C LEU A 378 7.11 -5.06 -14.31
N GLY A 379 7.00 -6.25 -13.69
CA GLY A 379 8.05 -7.26 -13.82
C GLY A 379 8.10 -7.74 -15.27
N VAL A 380 9.27 -7.69 -15.91
CA VAL A 380 9.43 -8.02 -17.33
C VAL A 380 9.42 -9.55 -17.51
N GLN A 381 8.23 -10.13 -17.58
CA GLN A 381 8.04 -11.43 -18.21
C GLN A 381 7.96 -11.20 -19.73
N ARG A 382 9.06 -11.47 -20.43
CA ARG A 382 8.99 -11.68 -21.88
C ARG A 382 8.18 -12.96 -22.15
N PRO A 383 7.46 -13.05 -23.28
CA PRO A 383 7.06 -14.37 -23.78
C PRO A 383 8.31 -15.19 -24.10
N VAL A 384 8.19 -16.51 -23.89
CA VAL A 384 9.09 -17.52 -24.45
C VAL A 384 8.48 -17.97 -25.77
#